data_AF-A0A2P6G5U9-F1
#
_entry.id   AF-A0A2P6G5U9-F1
#
_cell.length_a   1.000
_cell.length_b   1.000
_cell.length_c   1.000
_cell.angle_alpha   90.00
_cell.angle_beta   90.00
_cell.angle_gamma   90.00
#
_symmetry.space_group_name_H-M   'P 1'
#
loop_
_entity.id
_entity.type
_entity.pdbx_description
1 polymer ?
#
loop_
_entity_poly.entity_id
_entity_poly.type
_entity_poly.pdbx_seq_one_letter_code
_entity_poly.pdbx_strand_id
1 'polypeptide(L)'
;MMQVAVPIARVELIDAQSVKAFNKVAGKNMPMLPHLFMEFHGSESSVNEQIVAVEEIAKDNGGNEFNWAIKTEERNALWEMRHNAFYSVKSMYPNSDAISTDVCVPISRLSEVILETANEIEESGIPGPILGHVGDGNFHSLLIMEKGNHNARKTALKLAENMSKRALKNGGTVTGEHGIGLGKIKFMESEHGEGWNIMGDIKRTLDPKNILNPGKLVRSN
;
A
#
# COMPACT_ATOMS: atom_id res chain seq x y z
N MET A 1 18.01 4.61 -7.28
CA MET A 1 18.16 5.00 -5.86
C MET A 1 18.72 3.86 -5.02
N MET A 2 17.98 2.75 -4.82
CA MET A 2 18.45 1.61 -4.01
C MET A 2 19.77 0.99 -4.52
N GLN A 3 19.94 0.85 -5.84
CA GLN A 3 21.14 0.26 -6.44
C GLN A 3 22.43 1.07 -6.18
N VAL A 4 22.31 2.38 -5.99
CA VAL A 4 23.44 3.28 -5.68
C VAL A 4 23.48 3.66 -4.20
N ALA A 5 22.70 2.94 -3.37
CA ALA A 5 22.68 3.07 -1.91
C ALA A 5 22.42 4.49 -1.37
N VAL A 6 21.56 5.28 -2.04
CA VAL A 6 21.10 6.54 -1.44
C VAL A 6 20.31 6.21 -0.16
N PRO A 7 20.70 6.73 1.02
CA PRO A 7 19.98 6.50 2.26
C PRO A 7 18.70 7.35 2.28
N ILE A 8 17.56 6.73 1.97
CA ILE A 8 16.25 7.37 2.03
C ILE A 8 15.51 6.84 3.24
N ALA A 9 14.97 7.74 4.08
CA ALA A 9 14.30 7.35 5.32
C ALA A 9 12.89 6.82 5.08
N ARG A 10 12.17 7.39 4.11
CA ARG A 10 10.83 6.92 3.69
C ARG A 10 10.60 7.18 2.21
N VAL A 11 9.87 6.27 1.56
CA VAL A 11 9.39 6.45 0.19
C VAL A 11 7.93 6.02 0.11
N GLU A 12 7.05 6.98 -0.12
CA GLU A 12 5.62 6.76 -0.31
C GLU A 12 5.21 6.98 -1.76
N LEU A 13 4.33 6.14 -2.27
CA LEU A 13 3.62 6.35 -3.52
C LEU A 13 2.19 6.81 -3.25
N ILE A 14 1.73 7.76 -4.07
CA ILE A 14 0.32 8.03 -4.27
C ILE A 14 0.02 8.11 -5.76
N ASP A 15 -1.08 7.51 -6.20
CA ASP A 15 -1.52 7.57 -7.59
C ASP A 15 -2.33 8.85 -7.90
N ALA A 16 -2.66 9.04 -9.18
CA ALA A 16 -3.42 10.22 -9.62
C ALA A 16 -4.83 10.29 -9.00
N GLN A 17 -5.46 9.16 -8.68
CA GLN A 17 -6.76 9.14 -8.01
C GLN A 17 -6.66 9.60 -6.54
N SER A 18 -5.60 9.21 -5.84
CA SER A 18 -5.27 9.68 -4.50
C SER A 18 -5.01 11.18 -4.51
N VAL A 19 -4.22 11.67 -5.47
CA VAL A 19 -3.96 13.11 -5.65
C VAL A 19 -5.25 13.90 -5.87
N LYS A 20 -6.20 13.38 -6.66
CA LYS A 20 -7.51 14.01 -6.84
C LYS A 20 -8.23 14.24 -5.51
N ALA A 21 -8.24 13.24 -4.64
CA ALA A 21 -8.86 13.34 -3.33
C ALA A 21 -8.11 14.36 -2.45
N PHE A 22 -6.78 14.35 -2.50
CA PHE A 22 -5.95 15.25 -1.70
C PHE A 22 -6.11 16.70 -2.11
N ASN A 23 -6.11 17.01 -3.41
CA ASN A 23 -6.35 18.36 -3.92
C ASN A 23 -7.70 18.90 -3.46
N LYS A 24 -8.76 18.07 -3.49
CA LYS A 24 -10.10 18.49 -3.04
C LYS A 24 -10.17 18.71 -1.53
N VAL A 25 -9.62 17.79 -0.74
CA VAL A 25 -9.80 17.78 0.72
C VAL A 25 -8.82 18.71 1.43
N ALA A 26 -7.56 18.70 1.02
CA ALA A 26 -6.49 19.49 1.63
C ALA A 26 -6.25 20.84 0.91
N GLY A 27 -7.05 21.18 -0.10
CA GLY A 27 -6.94 22.43 -0.85
C GLY A 27 -5.60 22.59 -1.58
N LYS A 28 -5.02 21.48 -2.03
CA LYS A 28 -3.73 21.46 -2.76
C LYS A 28 -3.97 21.57 -4.27
N ASN A 29 -2.92 21.95 -4.99
CA ASN A 29 -2.89 22.05 -6.45
C ASN A 29 -1.79 21.15 -7.02
N MET A 30 -1.70 19.90 -6.55
CA MET A 30 -0.74 18.93 -7.08
C MET A 30 -1.13 18.51 -8.50
N PRO A 31 -0.17 18.29 -9.42
CA PRO A 31 -0.45 17.72 -10.73
C PRO A 31 -1.21 16.40 -10.63
N MET A 32 -2.13 16.13 -11.56
CA MET A 32 -2.94 14.90 -11.56
C MET A 32 -2.16 13.70 -12.13
N LEU A 33 -1.03 13.39 -11.50
CA LEU A 33 -0.07 12.34 -11.87
C LEU A 33 0.29 11.51 -10.63
N PRO A 34 0.86 10.30 -10.78
CA PRO A 34 1.47 9.61 -9.65
C PRO A 34 2.61 10.43 -9.05
N HIS A 35 2.72 10.43 -7.72
CA HIS A 35 3.78 11.13 -6.97
C HIS A 35 4.51 10.17 -6.04
N LEU A 36 5.81 10.39 -5.89
CA LEU A 36 6.60 9.82 -4.80
C LEU A 36 6.88 10.89 -3.75
N PHE A 37 6.61 10.60 -2.49
CA PHE A 37 7.08 11.40 -1.36
C PHE A 37 8.29 10.73 -0.76
N MET A 38 9.38 11.49 -0.60
CA MET A 38 10.64 10.99 -0.07
C MET A 38 11.04 11.78 1.16
N GLU A 39 11.41 11.08 2.23
CA GLU A 39 11.95 11.67 3.45
C GLU A 39 13.43 11.35 3.56
N PHE A 40 14.23 12.34 3.94
CA PHE A 40 15.68 12.22 4.12
C PHE A 40 16.04 12.69 5.54
N HIS A 41 16.95 11.98 6.19
CA HIS A 41 17.48 12.32 7.52
C HIS A 41 18.99 12.39 7.47
N GLY A 42 19.57 13.33 8.21
CA GLY A 42 21.02 13.49 8.29
C GLY A 42 21.43 14.92 8.63
N SER A 43 22.73 15.20 8.52
CA SER A 43 23.20 16.58 8.48
C SER A 43 22.70 17.27 7.21
N GLU A 44 22.66 18.60 7.24
CA GLU A 44 22.30 19.41 6.06
C GLU A 44 23.13 19.04 4.83
N SER A 45 24.45 18.85 4.99
CA SER A 45 25.34 18.42 3.91
C SER A 45 24.97 17.05 3.34
N SER A 46 24.70 16.07 4.21
CA SER A 46 24.37 14.71 3.78
C SER A 46 23.02 14.66 3.08
N VAL A 47 22.02 15.39 3.59
CA VAL A 47 20.71 15.49 2.94
C VAL A 47 20.82 16.16 1.57
N ASN A 48 21.61 17.23 1.46
CA ASN A 48 21.84 17.88 0.16
C ASN A 48 22.49 16.94 -0.86
N GLU A 49 23.49 16.14 -0.47
CA GLU A 49 24.10 15.14 -1.35
C GLU A 49 23.10 14.06 -1.79
N GLN A 50 22.27 13.57 -0.87
CA GLN A 50 21.21 12.59 -1.16
C GLN A 50 20.19 13.14 -2.15
N ILE A 51 19.77 14.40 -1.94
CA ILE A 51 18.82 15.11 -2.80
C ILE A 51 19.35 15.23 -4.22
N VAL A 52 20.59 15.72 -4.39
CA VAL A 52 21.21 15.89 -5.71
C VAL A 52 21.24 14.56 -6.47
N ALA A 53 21.66 13.49 -5.81
CA ALA A 53 21.70 12.16 -6.42
C ALA A 53 20.30 11.66 -6.83
N VAL A 54 19.29 11.91 -5.99
CA VAL A 54 17.89 11.52 -6.26
C VAL A 54 17.31 12.31 -7.43
N GLU A 55 17.56 13.63 -7.49
CA GLU A 55 17.11 14.49 -8.59
C GLU A 55 17.69 14.04 -9.93
N GLU A 56 19.00 13.77 -9.98
CA GLU A 56 19.69 13.29 -11.19
C GLU A 56 19.08 11.97 -11.67
N ILE A 57 18.96 10.98 -10.77
CA ILE A 57 18.37 9.68 -11.10
C ILE A 57 16.94 9.83 -11.60
N ALA A 58 16.12 10.65 -10.93
CA ALA A 58 14.74 10.84 -11.32
C ALA A 58 14.63 11.50 -12.70
N LYS A 59 15.44 12.54 -12.95
CA LYS A 59 15.49 13.22 -14.25
C LYS A 59 15.88 12.28 -15.39
N ASP A 60 16.91 11.46 -15.18
CA ASP A 60 17.39 10.49 -16.17
C ASP A 60 16.36 9.40 -16.49
N ASN A 61 15.40 9.17 -15.58
CA ASN A 61 14.30 8.22 -15.74
C ASN A 61 12.96 8.89 -16.09
N GLY A 62 12.98 10.16 -16.52
CA GLY A 62 11.78 10.88 -16.98
C GLY A 62 10.86 11.38 -15.86
N GLY A 63 11.40 11.55 -14.65
CA GLY A 63 10.71 12.19 -13.53
C GLY A 63 10.41 13.68 -13.79
N ASN A 64 9.35 14.17 -13.17
CA ASN A 64 8.95 15.59 -13.22
C ASN A 64 9.70 16.44 -12.18
N GLU A 65 9.32 17.72 -12.11
CA GLU A 65 9.87 18.68 -11.14
C GLU A 65 9.74 18.21 -9.69
N PHE A 66 10.79 18.49 -8.90
CA PHE A 66 10.84 18.23 -7.46
C PHE A 66 10.25 19.41 -6.68
N ASN A 67 9.41 19.10 -5.70
CA ASN A 67 8.93 20.07 -4.72
C ASN A 67 9.50 19.74 -3.34
N TRP A 68 10.04 20.76 -2.68
CA TRP A 68 10.74 20.62 -1.41
C TRP A 68 9.90 21.18 -0.25
N ALA A 69 9.89 20.45 0.87
CA ALA A 69 9.33 20.92 2.13
C ALA A 69 10.43 20.83 3.21
N ILE A 70 11.04 21.97 3.51
CA ILE A 70 12.13 22.05 4.51
C ILE A 70 11.55 22.40 5.88
N LYS A 71 10.54 23.28 5.92
CA LYS A 71 9.91 23.70 7.17
C LYS A 71 9.12 22.54 7.78
N THR A 72 9.20 22.43 9.10
CA THR A 72 8.49 21.39 9.85
C THR A 72 7.00 21.40 9.56
N GLU A 73 6.39 22.57 9.44
CA GLU A 73 4.96 22.75 9.16
C GLU A 73 4.59 22.21 7.77
N GLU A 74 5.43 22.48 6.75
CA GLU A 74 5.21 22.01 5.37
C GLU A 74 5.35 20.48 5.29
N ARG A 75 6.36 19.92 5.96
CA ARG A 75 6.54 18.46 6.06
C ARG A 75 5.35 17.82 6.76
N ASN A 76 4.95 18.35 7.91
CA ASN A 76 3.82 17.83 8.68
C ASN A 76 2.54 17.84 7.84
N ALA A 77 2.27 18.91 7.09
CA ALA A 77 1.11 18.99 6.23
C ALA A 77 1.11 17.94 5.10
N LEU A 78 2.28 17.64 4.51
CA LEU A 78 2.40 16.57 3.50
C LEU A 78 2.15 15.19 4.11
N TRP A 79 2.73 14.92 5.28
CA TRP A 79 2.58 13.64 5.97
C TRP A 79 1.19 13.45 6.53
N GLU A 80 0.57 14.48 7.10
CA GLU A 80 -0.82 14.46 7.57
C GLU A 80 -1.77 14.10 6.42
N MET A 81 -1.58 14.68 5.25
CA MET A 81 -2.34 14.34 4.05
C MET A 81 -2.17 12.87 3.66
N ARG A 82 -0.94 12.35 3.68
CA ARG A 82 -0.66 10.92 3.38
C ARG A 82 -1.23 9.98 4.44
N HIS A 83 -1.17 10.32 5.73
CA HIS A 83 -1.74 9.51 6.81
C HIS A 83 -3.28 9.50 6.75
N ASN A 84 -3.89 10.62 6.36
CA ASN A 84 -5.34 10.75 6.22
C ASN A 84 -5.88 10.25 4.88
N ALA A 85 -5.06 9.56 4.07
CA ALA A 85 -5.42 9.18 2.71
C ALA A 85 -6.73 8.40 2.62
N PHE A 86 -6.94 7.46 3.56
CA PHE A 86 -8.18 6.69 3.63
C PHE A 86 -9.41 7.60 3.74
N TYR A 87 -9.38 8.56 4.67
CA TYR A 87 -10.49 9.48 4.90
C TYR A 87 -10.68 10.45 3.73
N SER A 88 -9.58 10.96 3.15
CA SER A 88 -9.64 11.84 1.99
C SER A 88 -10.30 11.14 0.81
N VAL A 89 -9.87 9.91 0.47
CA VAL A 89 -10.49 9.10 -0.57
C VAL A 89 -11.95 8.80 -0.23
N LYS A 90 -12.23 8.38 1.00
CA LYS A 90 -13.60 8.01 1.40
C LYS A 90 -14.58 9.18 1.28
N SER A 91 -14.13 10.40 1.58
CA SER A 91 -14.95 11.62 1.46
C SER A 91 -15.38 11.93 0.02
N MET A 92 -14.66 11.41 -0.98
CA MET A 92 -15.02 11.56 -2.39
C MET A 92 -16.24 10.73 -2.79
N TYR A 93 -16.57 9.70 -2.00
CA TYR A 93 -17.59 8.71 -2.32
C TYR A 93 -18.57 8.57 -1.15
N PRO A 94 -19.48 9.54 -0.94
CA PRO A 94 -20.51 9.42 0.10
C PRO A 94 -21.39 8.19 -0.15
N ASN A 95 -21.91 7.59 0.91
CA ASN A 95 -22.76 6.38 0.87
C ASN A 95 -22.12 5.14 0.19
N SER A 96 -20.80 5.05 0.21
CA SER A 96 -20.06 3.87 -0.26
C SER A 96 -19.58 2.99 0.91
N ASP A 97 -19.22 1.75 0.62
CA ASP A 97 -18.31 0.90 1.40
C ASP A 97 -16.89 0.97 0.80
N ALA A 98 -15.88 0.54 1.56
CA ALA A 98 -14.50 0.45 1.08
C ALA A 98 -13.85 -0.85 1.57
N ILE A 99 -13.11 -1.51 0.70
CA ILE A 99 -12.22 -2.62 1.06
C ILE A 99 -10.79 -2.11 0.96
N SER A 100 -10.10 -2.07 2.10
CA SER A 100 -8.66 -1.82 2.12
C SER A 100 -7.92 -3.11 1.79
N THR A 101 -7.01 -3.04 0.82
CA THR A 101 -6.06 -4.10 0.54
C THR A 101 -4.69 -3.76 1.13
N ASP A 102 -3.81 -4.76 1.18
CA ASP A 102 -2.46 -4.62 1.73
C ASP A 102 -1.65 -5.84 1.29
N VAL A 103 -0.57 -5.62 0.54
CA VAL A 103 0.38 -6.65 0.12
C VAL A 103 1.78 -6.06 0.10
N CYS A 104 2.80 -6.92 0.16
CA CYS A 104 4.17 -6.52 -0.08
C CYS A 104 4.81 -7.47 -1.10
N VAL A 105 5.68 -6.93 -1.96
CA VAL A 105 6.43 -7.68 -2.97
C VAL A 105 7.89 -7.23 -2.98
N PRO A 106 8.83 -8.04 -3.48
CA PRO A 106 10.20 -7.58 -3.70
C PRO A 106 10.22 -6.27 -4.50
N ILE A 107 11.06 -5.31 -4.09
CA ILE A 107 11.15 -3.98 -4.74
C ILE A 107 11.38 -4.10 -6.25
N SER A 108 12.14 -5.11 -6.69
CA SER A 108 12.41 -5.39 -8.11
C SER A 108 11.16 -5.81 -8.92
N ARG A 109 10.07 -6.20 -8.26
CA ARG A 109 8.77 -6.56 -8.85
C ARG A 109 7.68 -5.52 -8.61
N LEU A 110 7.95 -4.49 -7.81
CA LEU A 110 6.93 -3.58 -7.31
C LEU A 110 6.21 -2.82 -8.41
N SER A 111 6.95 -2.23 -9.35
CA SER A 111 6.36 -1.46 -10.45
C SER A 111 5.46 -2.31 -11.35
N GLU A 112 5.93 -3.51 -11.74
CA GLU A 112 5.17 -4.49 -12.52
C GLU A 112 3.86 -4.85 -11.82
N VAL A 113 3.92 -5.22 -10.54
CA VAL A 113 2.76 -5.65 -9.75
C VAL A 113 1.77 -4.51 -9.52
N ILE A 114 2.24 -3.29 -9.28
CA ILE A 114 1.38 -2.11 -9.14
C ILE A 114 0.65 -1.82 -10.46
N LEU A 115 1.35 -1.82 -11.59
CA LEU A 115 0.75 -1.53 -12.89
C LEU A 115 -0.28 -2.57 -13.31
N GLU A 116 0.01 -3.86 -13.12
CA GLU A 116 -0.98 -4.92 -13.36
C GLU A 116 -2.21 -4.78 -12.47
N THR A 117 -2.01 -4.39 -11.20
CA THR A 117 -3.11 -4.16 -10.26
C THR A 117 -3.94 -2.95 -10.64
N ALA A 118 -3.29 -1.85 -11.06
CA ALA A 118 -3.96 -0.65 -11.52
C ALA A 118 -4.82 -0.91 -12.76
N ASN A 119 -4.27 -1.64 -13.74
CA ASN A 119 -4.99 -2.02 -14.96
C ASN A 119 -6.23 -2.87 -14.64
N GLU A 120 -6.09 -3.88 -13.78
CA GLU A 120 -7.23 -4.73 -13.40
C GLU A 120 -8.33 -3.95 -12.66
N ILE A 121 -7.94 -3.00 -11.81
CA ILE A 121 -8.87 -2.09 -11.13
C ILE A 121 -9.58 -1.21 -12.14
N GLU A 122 -8.87 -0.62 -13.10
CA GLU A 122 -9.45 0.22 -14.15
C GLU A 122 -10.47 -0.56 -15.00
N GLU A 123 -10.10 -1.76 -15.46
CA GLU A 123 -10.97 -2.65 -16.25
C GLU A 123 -12.25 -3.05 -15.50
N SER A 124 -12.20 -3.09 -14.17
CA SER A 124 -13.36 -3.45 -13.35
C SER A 124 -14.41 -2.35 -13.22
N GLY A 125 -14.06 -1.10 -13.52
CA GLY A 125 -14.90 0.08 -13.30
C GLY A 125 -15.08 0.46 -11.82
N ILE A 126 -14.39 -0.20 -10.89
CA ILE A 126 -14.41 0.14 -9.46
C ILE A 126 -13.33 1.18 -9.17
N PRO A 127 -13.65 2.32 -8.53
CA PRO A 127 -12.63 3.22 -8.03
C PRO A 127 -11.73 2.51 -7.01
N GLY A 128 -10.42 2.54 -7.24
CA GLY A 128 -9.45 1.81 -6.44
C GLY A 128 -8.10 2.51 -6.37
N PRO A 129 -8.03 3.74 -5.80
CA PRO A 129 -6.77 4.46 -5.69
C PRO A 129 -5.69 3.62 -5.01
N ILE A 130 -4.48 3.69 -5.55
CA ILE A 130 -3.30 3.00 -5.04
C ILE A 130 -2.39 3.99 -4.30
N LEU A 131 -1.95 3.56 -3.12
CA LEU A 131 -0.94 4.23 -2.30
C LEU A 131 -0.06 3.18 -1.61
N GLY A 132 1.16 3.52 -1.22
CA GLY A 132 2.02 2.53 -0.60
C GLY A 132 3.30 3.04 0.02
N HIS A 133 3.75 2.32 1.03
CA HIS A 133 5.08 2.38 1.61
C HIS A 133 6.07 1.67 0.67
N VAL A 134 6.28 2.25 -0.52
CA VAL A 134 6.99 1.59 -1.62
C VAL A 134 8.49 1.41 -1.38
N GLY A 135 9.05 2.13 -0.41
CA GLY A 135 10.41 1.88 0.09
C GLY A 135 10.59 0.47 0.64
N ASP A 136 9.51 -0.11 1.19
CA ASP A 136 9.50 -1.45 1.79
C ASP A 136 8.87 -2.50 0.87
N GLY A 137 8.51 -2.12 -0.37
CA GLY A 137 7.79 -3.00 -1.30
C GLY A 137 6.30 -3.15 -1.00
N ASN A 138 5.75 -2.38 -0.06
CA ASN A 138 4.37 -2.48 0.39
C ASN A 138 3.45 -1.47 -0.33
N PHE A 139 2.27 -1.93 -0.75
CA PHE A 139 1.25 -1.05 -1.31
C PHE A 139 -0.17 -1.56 -1.04
N HIS A 140 -1.11 -0.63 -1.18
CA HIS A 140 -2.52 -0.77 -0.87
C HIS A 140 -3.36 -0.24 -2.02
N SER A 141 -4.59 -0.73 -2.08
CA SER A 141 -5.67 -0.14 -2.87
C SER A 141 -6.90 -0.01 -1.99
N LEU A 142 -7.64 1.09 -2.15
CA LEU A 142 -8.92 1.30 -1.49
C LEU A 142 -10.04 1.07 -2.49
N LEU A 143 -10.56 -0.15 -2.54
CA LEU A 143 -11.62 -0.53 -3.48
C LEU A 143 -12.96 -0.01 -2.98
N ILE A 144 -13.51 0.99 -3.67
CA ILE A 144 -14.72 1.70 -3.26
C ILE A 144 -15.94 1.17 -4.01
N MET A 145 -17.00 0.81 -3.29
CA MET A 145 -18.25 0.39 -3.91
C MET A 145 -19.45 1.05 -3.26
N GLU A 146 -20.52 1.25 -4.03
CA GLU A 146 -21.79 1.75 -3.47
C GLU A 146 -22.32 0.78 -2.40
N LYS A 147 -22.84 1.34 -1.30
CA LYS A 147 -23.40 0.55 -0.21
C LYS A 147 -24.63 -0.22 -0.69
N GLY A 148 -24.68 -1.51 -0.37
CA GLY A 148 -25.76 -2.40 -0.81
C GLY A 148 -25.62 -2.94 -2.24
N ASN A 149 -24.63 -2.49 -3.01
CA ASN A 149 -24.35 -3.05 -4.33
C ASN A 149 -23.55 -4.36 -4.20
N HIS A 150 -24.26 -5.48 -4.14
CA HIS A 150 -23.68 -6.81 -3.98
C HIS A 150 -22.75 -7.22 -5.13
N ASN A 151 -23.04 -6.81 -6.36
CA ASN A 151 -22.21 -7.13 -7.52
C ASN A 151 -20.87 -6.38 -7.47
N ALA A 152 -20.90 -5.07 -7.21
CA ALA A 152 -19.70 -4.27 -7.02
C ALA A 152 -18.87 -4.81 -5.84
N ARG A 153 -19.53 -5.23 -4.75
CA ARG A 153 -18.84 -5.87 -3.62
C ARG A 153 -18.14 -7.17 -4.01
N LYS A 154 -18.78 -8.03 -4.80
CA LYS A 154 -18.19 -9.27 -5.28
C LYS A 154 -16.97 -8.99 -6.18
N THR A 155 -17.07 -8.02 -7.07
CA THR A 155 -15.97 -7.60 -7.93
C THR A 155 -14.80 -7.05 -7.11
N ALA A 156 -15.05 -6.16 -6.14
CA ALA A 156 -13.99 -5.65 -5.26
C ALA A 156 -13.30 -6.76 -4.44
N LEU A 157 -14.05 -7.71 -3.89
CA LEU A 157 -13.45 -8.87 -3.20
C LEU A 157 -12.61 -9.74 -4.13
N LYS A 158 -13.01 -9.87 -5.40
CA LYS A 158 -12.25 -10.60 -6.41
C LYS A 158 -10.95 -9.89 -6.79
N LEU A 159 -10.98 -8.56 -6.95
CA LEU A 159 -9.80 -7.73 -7.15
C LEU A 159 -8.81 -7.86 -5.99
N ALA A 160 -9.29 -7.74 -4.75
CA ALA A 160 -8.47 -7.92 -3.56
C ALA A 160 -7.82 -9.32 -3.52
N GLU A 161 -8.57 -10.36 -3.87
CA GLU A 161 -8.02 -11.72 -3.95
C GLU A 161 -6.97 -11.88 -5.05
N ASN A 162 -7.22 -11.31 -6.23
CA ASN A 162 -6.29 -11.37 -7.35
C ASN A 162 -5.00 -10.60 -7.03
N MET A 163 -5.10 -9.44 -6.36
CA MET A 163 -3.95 -8.70 -5.84
C MET A 163 -3.12 -9.53 -4.85
N SER A 164 -3.74 -10.22 -3.89
CA SER A 164 -3.02 -11.14 -2.98
C SER A 164 -2.33 -12.28 -3.73
N LYS A 165 -3.02 -12.91 -4.70
CA LYS A 165 -2.44 -13.98 -5.52
C LYS A 165 -1.28 -13.50 -6.39
N ARG A 166 -1.39 -12.30 -6.95
CA ARG A 166 -0.34 -11.64 -7.74
C ARG A 166 0.89 -11.38 -6.88
N ALA A 167 0.71 -10.92 -5.64
CA ALA A 167 1.81 -10.73 -4.70
C ALA A 167 2.55 -12.05 -4.42
N LEU A 168 1.82 -13.11 -4.06
CA LEU A 168 2.42 -14.44 -3.81
C LEU A 168 3.18 -14.99 -5.04
N LYS A 169 2.59 -14.87 -6.24
CA LYS A 169 3.24 -15.29 -7.50
C LYS A 169 4.58 -14.58 -7.74
N ASN A 170 4.71 -13.36 -7.25
CA ASN A 170 5.92 -12.54 -7.38
C ASN A 170 6.85 -12.63 -6.16
N GLY A 171 6.69 -13.65 -5.30
CA GLY A 171 7.52 -13.86 -4.12
C GLY A 171 7.26 -12.87 -2.98
N GLY A 172 6.08 -12.26 -2.97
CA GLY A 172 5.62 -11.36 -1.92
C GLY A 172 4.78 -12.04 -0.83
N THR A 173 4.10 -11.21 -0.04
CA THR A 173 3.18 -11.60 1.04
C THR A 173 1.79 -11.01 0.81
N VAL A 174 0.75 -11.71 1.24
CA VAL A 174 -0.63 -11.19 1.20
C VAL A 174 -0.90 -10.13 2.27
N THR A 175 0.06 -9.81 3.14
CA THR A 175 -0.07 -8.79 4.18
C THR A 175 1.27 -8.10 4.45
N GLY A 176 1.38 -6.80 4.15
CA GLY A 176 2.52 -6.01 4.57
C GLY A 176 2.42 -5.63 6.04
N GLU A 177 1.26 -5.12 6.46
CA GLU A 177 1.07 -4.53 7.80
C GLU A 177 -0.26 -4.87 8.50
N HIS A 178 -1.33 -5.24 7.78
CA HIS A 178 -2.68 -5.36 8.39
C HIS A 178 -2.94 -6.70 9.08
N GLY A 179 -2.11 -7.70 8.81
CA GLY A 179 -2.26 -9.06 9.27
C GLY A 179 -3.30 -9.87 8.48
N ILE A 180 -3.47 -11.12 8.91
CA ILE A 180 -4.27 -12.12 8.19
C ILE A 180 -5.75 -12.12 8.58
N GLY A 181 -6.01 -12.10 9.89
CA GLY A 181 -7.37 -12.14 10.46
C GLY A 181 -8.23 -13.28 9.88
N LEU A 182 -9.49 -12.96 9.59
CA LEU A 182 -10.41 -13.84 8.85
C LEU A 182 -10.33 -13.63 7.34
N GLY A 183 -10.05 -12.40 6.89
CA GLY A 183 -10.16 -12.02 5.48
C GLY A 183 -9.12 -12.70 4.58
N LYS A 184 -7.93 -12.95 5.12
CA LYS A 184 -6.79 -13.49 4.35
C LYS A 184 -6.38 -14.90 4.75
N ILE A 185 -7.09 -15.55 5.69
CA ILE A 185 -6.72 -16.90 6.18
C ILE A 185 -6.64 -17.94 5.06
N LYS A 186 -7.45 -17.77 4.00
CA LYS A 186 -7.46 -18.63 2.81
C LYS A 186 -6.13 -18.66 2.03
N PHE A 187 -5.22 -17.71 2.27
CA PHE A 187 -3.92 -17.63 1.61
C PHE A 187 -2.78 -18.26 2.41
N MET A 188 -2.99 -18.55 3.69
CA MET A 188 -1.92 -19.00 4.59
C MET A 188 -1.21 -20.28 4.12
N GLU A 189 -1.97 -21.22 3.52
CA GLU A 189 -1.39 -22.42 2.94
C GLU A 189 -0.46 -22.08 1.77
N SER A 190 -0.89 -21.18 0.88
CA SER A 190 -0.08 -20.77 -0.27
C SER A 190 1.13 -19.93 0.14
N GLU A 191 1.04 -19.17 1.22
CA GLU A 191 2.12 -18.29 1.68
C GLU A 191 3.16 -19.01 2.54
N HIS A 192 2.72 -19.88 3.46
CA HIS A 192 3.60 -20.50 4.46
C HIS A 192 3.75 -22.01 4.32
N GLY A 193 2.90 -22.68 3.53
CA GLY A 193 2.89 -24.14 3.39
C GLY A 193 2.90 -24.85 4.74
N GLU A 194 3.82 -25.81 4.90
CA GLU A 194 4.01 -26.57 6.15
C GLU A 194 4.32 -25.69 7.37
N GLY A 195 4.88 -24.49 7.17
CA GLY A 195 5.10 -23.53 8.25
C GLY A 195 3.80 -23.15 8.96
N TRP A 196 2.66 -23.18 8.26
CA TRP A 196 1.35 -22.92 8.86
C TRP A 196 0.95 -23.98 9.89
N ASN A 197 1.36 -25.24 9.70
CA ASN A 197 1.09 -26.32 10.65
C ASN A 197 1.85 -26.08 11.97
N ILE A 198 3.11 -25.63 11.89
CA ILE A 198 3.92 -25.29 13.07
C ILE A 198 3.31 -24.12 13.85
N MET A 199 2.79 -23.10 13.16
CA MET A 199 2.04 -22.02 13.82
C MET A 199 0.82 -22.56 14.59
N GLY A 200 0.12 -23.55 14.00
CA GLY A 200 -0.99 -24.25 14.65
C GLY A 200 -0.57 -25.05 15.88
N ASP A 201 0.58 -25.74 15.83
CA ASP A 201 1.15 -26.45 16.99
C ASP A 201 1.42 -25.49 18.14
N ILE A 202 2.10 -24.37 17.87
CA ILE A 202 2.38 -23.33 18.88
C ILE A 202 1.07 -22.83 19.51
N LYS A 203 0.05 -22.53 18.68
CA LYS A 203 -1.26 -22.09 19.17
C LYS A 203 -1.88 -23.12 20.11
N ARG A 204 -1.88 -24.41 19.75
CA ARG A 204 -2.46 -25.47 20.58
C ARG A 204 -1.71 -25.66 21.90
N THR A 205 -0.39 -25.51 21.88
CA THR A 205 0.42 -25.58 23.11
C THR A 205 0.11 -24.43 24.06
N LEU A 206 -0.04 -23.21 23.55
CA LEU A 206 -0.22 -22.00 24.38
C LEU A 206 -1.69 -21.72 24.74
N ASP A 207 -2.64 -22.16 23.92
CA ASP A 207 -4.08 -22.00 24.13
C ASP A 207 -4.84 -23.32 23.87
N PRO A 208 -4.66 -24.33 24.75
CA PRO A 208 -5.24 -25.66 24.56
C PRO A 208 -6.77 -25.68 24.61
N LYS A 209 -7.40 -24.64 25.18
CA LYS A 209 -8.87 -24.49 25.21
C LYS A 209 -9.42 -23.69 24.03
N ASN A 210 -8.55 -23.20 23.14
CA ASN A 210 -8.89 -22.38 21.97
C ASN A 210 -9.81 -21.17 22.29
N ILE A 211 -9.55 -20.49 23.43
CA ILE A 211 -10.37 -19.35 23.87
C ILE A 211 -9.83 -18.00 23.38
N LEU A 212 -8.58 -17.93 22.93
CA LEU A 212 -7.94 -16.71 22.47
C LEU A 212 -8.12 -16.54 20.96
N ASN A 213 -9.20 -15.87 20.57
CA ASN A 213 -9.47 -15.43 19.19
C ASN A 213 -9.56 -16.58 18.15
N PRO A 214 -10.45 -17.57 18.36
CA PRO A 214 -10.56 -18.76 17.51
C PRO A 214 -10.93 -18.41 16.06
N GLY A 215 -10.52 -19.29 15.13
CA GLY A 215 -10.84 -19.18 13.70
C GLY A 215 -10.01 -18.17 12.92
N LYS A 216 -9.03 -17.52 13.55
CA LYS A 216 -8.15 -16.52 12.91
C LYS A 216 -6.70 -17.01 12.88
N LEU A 217 -5.98 -16.59 11.84
CA LEU A 217 -4.55 -16.85 11.58
C LEU A 217 -4.18 -18.33 11.37
N VAL A 218 -4.56 -19.23 12.27
CA VAL A 218 -4.23 -20.66 12.21
C VAL A 218 -5.47 -21.52 12.03
N ARG A 219 -5.27 -22.73 11.48
CA ARG A 219 -6.29 -23.77 11.47
C ARG A 219 -6.73 -24.05 12.90
N SER A 220 -7.98 -23.76 13.21
CA SER A 220 -8.60 -24.22 14.44
C SER A 220 -9.00 -25.67 14.22
N ASN A 221 -8.62 -26.57 15.13
CA ASN A 221 -9.11 -27.95 15.12
C ASN A 221 -10.64 -27.99 15.22
#